data_AF-A0A7J9VZ46-F1
#
_entry.id   AF-A0A7J9VZ46-F1
#
_cell.length_a   1.000
_cell.length_b   1.000
_cell.length_c   1.000
_cell.angle_alpha   90.00
_cell.angle_beta   90.00
_cell.angle_gamma   90.00
#
_symmetry.space_group_name_H-M   'P 1'
#
loop_
_entity.id
_entity.type
_entity.pdbx_description
1 polymer ?
#
loop_
_entity_poly.entity_id
_entity_poly.type
_entity_poly.pdbx_seq_one_letter_code
_entity_poly.pdbx_strand_id
1 'polypeptide(L)'
;MTDTTIDQDTRVSFLWLEITGECQLACEHCYADSGPAGSHGSMTGADWMRVIDEAAELGVSDVKVDHLRKVGRGIRDRGAAMDQLCGNCAGGVLAISPNGEIRPCVFARWIAVGNMREGSLGSLVFGAERASAQEELRRHFASRTPVGSCSPHCTSNAACTPDCNPSCIPQARCGPKS
;
A
#
# COMPACT_ATOMS: atom_id res chain seq x y z
N MET A 1 -11.91 30.98 15.76
CA MET A 1 -12.53 29.88 15.00
C MET A 1 -11.58 29.58 13.85
N THR A 2 -10.50 28.87 14.15
CA THR A 2 -9.47 28.51 13.16
C THR A 2 -9.88 27.17 12.56
N ASP A 3 -10.27 27.25 11.30
CA ASP A 3 -10.58 26.12 10.43
C ASP A 3 -9.32 25.28 10.25
N THR A 4 -9.26 24.15 10.95
CA THR A 4 -8.22 23.14 10.76
C THR A 4 -8.53 22.41 9.46
N THR A 5 -8.05 22.95 8.34
CA THR A 5 -7.87 22.16 7.12
C THR A 5 -6.88 21.04 7.42
N ILE A 6 -7.38 19.91 7.91
CA ILE A 6 -6.66 18.63 7.82
C ILE A 6 -6.50 18.37 6.33
N ASP A 7 -5.24 18.45 5.89
CA ASP A 7 -4.84 18.07 4.55
C ASP A 7 -5.35 16.66 4.25
N GLN A 8 -6.26 16.55 3.28
CA GLN A 8 -6.90 15.27 2.95
C GLN A 8 -5.89 14.24 2.42
N ASP A 9 -4.68 14.67 2.07
CA ASP A 9 -3.57 13.83 1.59
C ASP A 9 -2.80 13.10 2.73
N THR A 10 -2.98 13.52 3.99
CA THR A 10 -2.33 12.87 5.15
C THR A 10 -3.20 11.82 5.83
N ARG A 11 -4.52 11.82 5.61
CA ARG A 11 -5.42 10.84 6.22
C ARG A 11 -5.30 9.47 5.54
N VAL A 12 -5.02 8.43 6.33
CA VAL A 12 -5.16 7.05 5.85
C VAL A 12 -6.63 6.68 5.86
N SER A 13 -7.17 6.30 4.71
CA SER A 13 -8.54 5.78 4.58
C SER A 13 -8.56 4.27 4.38
N PHE A 14 -7.43 3.68 3.97
CA PHE A 14 -7.35 2.27 3.59
C PHE A 14 -6.08 1.57 4.08
N LEU A 15 -6.21 0.35 4.61
CA LEU A 15 -5.08 -0.52 4.98
C LEU A 15 -5.10 -1.87 4.25
N TRP A 16 -3.94 -2.24 3.71
CA TRP A 16 -3.62 -3.60 3.24
C TRP A 16 -2.89 -4.39 4.34
N LEU A 17 -3.43 -5.53 4.75
CA LEU A 17 -2.78 -6.45 5.69
C LEU A 17 -2.28 -7.69 4.95
N GLU A 18 -0.96 -7.81 4.77
CA GLU A 18 -0.31 -9.01 4.27
C GLU A 18 -0.07 -9.95 5.45
N ILE A 19 -0.96 -10.92 5.66
CA ILE A 19 -0.94 -11.77 6.86
C ILE A 19 0.17 -12.84 6.80
N THR A 20 0.53 -13.30 5.61
CA THR A 20 1.58 -14.31 5.41
C THR A 20 2.26 -14.10 4.05
N GLY A 21 3.55 -14.44 3.97
CA GLY A 21 4.29 -14.58 2.72
C GLY A 21 4.48 -16.03 2.29
N GLU A 22 4.01 -17.00 3.08
CA GLU A 22 4.10 -18.43 2.73
C GLU A 22 3.03 -18.80 1.70
N CYS A 23 3.46 -19.33 0.56
CA CYS A 23 2.59 -19.84 -0.50
C CYS A 23 3.13 -21.16 -1.02
N GLN A 24 2.28 -22.14 -1.31
CA GLN A 24 2.71 -23.42 -1.88
C GLN A 24 3.23 -23.33 -3.34
N LEU A 25 3.24 -22.15 -3.95
CA LEU A 25 3.60 -21.94 -5.34
C LEU A 25 4.83 -21.04 -5.48
N ALA A 26 5.68 -21.33 -6.46
CA ALA A 26 6.78 -20.48 -6.88
C ALA A 26 6.39 -19.67 -8.13
N CYS A 27 5.28 -18.92 -8.06
CA CYS A 27 4.84 -18.12 -9.19
C CYS A 27 5.92 -17.09 -9.54
N GLU A 28 6.44 -17.16 -10.77
CA GLU A 28 7.43 -16.22 -11.33
C GLU A 28 6.99 -14.76 -11.16
N HIS A 29 5.68 -14.55 -11.18
CA HIS A 29 5.06 -13.24 -11.19
C HIS A 29 4.36 -12.87 -9.88
N CYS A 30 4.73 -13.51 -8.77
CA CYS A 30 4.18 -13.21 -7.45
C CYS A 30 4.65 -11.84 -7.00
N TYR A 31 3.79 -10.85 -7.17
CA TYR A 31 4.09 -9.52 -6.73
C TYR A 31 4.26 -9.45 -5.20
N ALA A 32 3.50 -10.25 -4.42
CA ALA A 32 3.64 -10.36 -2.96
C ALA A 32 4.95 -10.99 -2.47
N ASP A 33 5.85 -11.34 -3.40
CA ASP A 33 7.10 -12.06 -3.16
C ASP A 33 6.91 -13.40 -2.42
N SER A 34 5.67 -13.87 -2.34
CA SER A 34 5.28 -15.05 -1.60
C SER A 34 5.69 -16.32 -2.34
N GLY A 35 6.04 -17.36 -1.57
CA GLY A 35 6.47 -18.62 -2.15
C GLY A 35 6.67 -19.72 -1.10
N PRO A 36 7.17 -20.90 -1.52
CA PRO A 36 7.26 -22.07 -0.64
C PRO A 36 8.31 -21.90 0.46
N ALA A 37 9.25 -20.97 0.24
CA ALA A 37 10.24 -20.54 1.23
C ALA A 37 9.80 -19.28 1.99
N GLY A 38 8.58 -18.80 1.76
CA GLY A 38 8.01 -17.66 2.48
C GLY A 38 7.69 -18.01 3.93
N SER A 39 7.48 -16.98 4.75
CA SER A 39 7.19 -17.12 6.18
C SER A 39 5.81 -16.58 6.52
N HIS A 40 5.19 -17.15 7.56
CA HIS A 40 4.02 -16.58 8.23
C HIS A 40 4.30 -15.24 8.93
N GLY A 41 5.56 -14.84 9.01
CA GLY A 41 5.99 -13.59 9.63
C GLY A 41 6.04 -13.66 11.15
N SER A 42 6.37 -12.52 11.77
CA SER A 42 6.49 -12.39 13.23
C SER A 42 5.27 -11.77 13.91
N MET A 43 4.34 -11.19 13.15
CA MET A 43 3.12 -10.59 13.69
C MET A 43 2.19 -11.68 14.24
N THR A 44 1.80 -11.55 15.50
CA THR A 44 0.84 -12.45 16.13
C THR A 44 -0.60 -12.04 15.84
N GLY A 45 -1.58 -12.91 16.14
CA GLY A 45 -2.99 -12.56 16.07
C GLY A 45 -3.36 -11.35 16.94
N ALA A 46 -2.71 -11.20 18.11
CA ALA A 46 -2.88 -10.03 18.97
C ALA A 46 -2.33 -8.75 18.33
N ASP A 47 -1.23 -8.85 17.59
CA ASP A 47 -0.69 -7.70 16.85
C ASP A 47 -1.64 -7.24 15.74
N TRP A 48 -2.25 -8.18 15.02
CA TRP A 48 -3.23 -7.86 13.99
C TRP A 48 -4.52 -7.26 14.55
N MET A 49 -5.00 -7.76 15.69
CA MET A 49 -6.13 -7.14 16.38
C MET A 49 -5.83 -5.72 16.82
N ARG A 50 -4.64 -5.47 17.39
CA ARG A 50 -4.18 -4.12 17.73
C ARG A 50 -4.19 -3.19 16.51
N VAL A 51 -3.69 -3.65 15.36
CA VAL A 51 -3.73 -2.87 14.11
C VAL A 51 -5.15 -2.47 13.74
N ILE A 52 -6.10 -3.40 13.82
CA ILE A 52 -7.49 -3.16 13.43
C ILE A 52 -8.15 -2.15 14.40
N ASP A 53 -7.92 -2.31 15.70
CA ASP A 53 -8.46 -1.41 16.72
C ASP A 53 -7.91 0.02 16.54
N GLU A 54 -6.59 0.16 16.41
CA GLU A 54 -5.97 1.48 16.20
C GLU A 54 -6.38 2.10 14.85
N ALA A 55 -6.56 1.31 13.81
CA ALA A 55 -7.06 1.79 12.52
C ALA A 55 -8.48 2.37 12.64
N ALA A 56 -9.36 1.69 13.39
CA ALA A 56 -10.70 2.16 13.66
C ALA A 56 -10.70 3.47 14.46
N GLU A 57 -9.84 3.59 15.48
CA GLU A 57 -9.67 4.83 16.27
C GLU A 57 -9.20 6.01 15.42
N LEU A 58 -8.34 5.75 14.43
CA LEU A 58 -7.84 6.76 13.49
C LEU A 58 -8.85 7.10 12.37
N GLY A 59 -10.01 6.44 12.34
CA GLY A 59 -11.05 6.66 11.34
C GLY A 59 -10.69 6.11 9.96
N VAL A 60 -9.86 5.07 9.90
CA VAL A 60 -9.68 4.26 8.68
C VAL A 60 -10.98 3.50 8.44
N SER A 61 -11.62 3.73 7.29
CA SER A 61 -12.92 3.14 6.96
C SER A 61 -12.82 1.78 6.29
N ASP A 62 -11.67 1.47 5.70
CA ASP A 62 -11.48 0.25 4.90
C ASP A 62 -10.20 -0.49 5.29
N VAL A 63 -10.35 -1.75 5.69
CA VAL A 63 -9.23 -2.68 5.94
C VAL A 63 -9.44 -3.91 5.08
N LYS A 64 -8.45 -4.28 4.27
CA LYS A 64 -8.46 -5.52 3.49
C LYS A 64 -7.27 -6.38 3.84
N VAL A 65 -7.55 -7.66 4.04
CA VAL A 65 -6.53 -8.70 4.11
C VAL A 65 -6.18 -9.11 2.68
N ASP A 66 -4.90 -9.06 2.31
CA ASP A 66 -4.46 -9.64 1.04
C ASP A 66 -4.37 -11.16 1.19
N HIS A 67 -5.26 -11.87 0.52
CA HIS A 67 -5.20 -13.32 0.45
C HIS A 67 -4.27 -13.71 -0.69
N LEU A 68 -3.25 -14.51 -0.36
CA LEU A 68 -2.34 -15.06 -1.35
C LEU A 68 -3.11 -15.85 -2.41
N ARG A 69 -2.84 -15.51 -3.66
CA ARG A 69 -3.53 -16.08 -4.82
C ARG A 69 -2.62 -17.07 -5.50
N LYS A 70 -3.22 -18.08 -6.12
CA LYS A 70 -2.51 -19.11 -6.86
C LYS A 70 -1.93 -18.64 -8.21
N VAL A 71 -1.88 -17.33 -8.47
CA VAL A 71 -1.47 -16.71 -9.74
C VAL A 71 -0.88 -15.32 -9.50
N GLY A 72 0.09 -14.91 -10.32
CA GLY A 72 0.78 -13.62 -10.23
C GLY A 72 0.93 -12.91 -11.59
N ARG A 73 1.17 -11.60 -11.58
CA ARG A 73 1.29 -10.74 -12.78
C ARG A 73 2.53 -9.81 -12.82
N GLY A 74 3.45 -9.88 -11.84
CA GLY A 74 4.66 -9.04 -11.76
C GLY A 74 5.88 -9.66 -12.44
N ILE A 75 6.98 -8.93 -12.63
CA ILE A 75 8.29 -9.47 -13.08
C ILE A 75 9.28 -9.26 -11.94
N ARG A 76 10.02 -10.29 -11.50
CA ARG A 76 10.92 -10.22 -10.33
C ARG A 76 12.33 -9.70 -10.65
N ASP A 77 12.76 -9.82 -11.90
CA ASP A 77 14.18 -9.65 -12.28
C ASP A 77 14.53 -8.22 -12.72
N ARG A 78 13.53 -7.36 -12.90
CA ARG A 78 13.74 -5.91 -13.07
C ARG A 78 13.51 -5.26 -11.72
N GLY A 79 14.58 -4.73 -11.14
CA GLY A 79 14.58 -4.14 -9.80
C GLY A 79 13.39 -3.22 -9.55
N ALA A 80 12.90 -3.27 -8.31
CA ALA A 80 11.75 -2.54 -7.85
C ALA A 80 12.06 -1.03 -7.84
N ALA A 81 11.69 -0.34 -8.91
CA ALA A 81 12.06 1.04 -9.16
C ALA A 81 10.84 1.97 -9.04
N MET A 82 11.09 3.18 -8.53
CA MET A 82 10.05 4.20 -8.31
C MET A 82 9.27 4.55 -9.58
N ASP A 83 9.90 4.41 -10.75
CA ASP A 83 9.30 4.70 -12.04
C ASP A 83 8.13 3.75 -12.41
N GLN A 84 8.08 2.56 -11.81
CA GLN A 84 7.02 1.57 -12.03
C GLN A 84 5.77 1.80 -11.16
N LEU A 85 5.83 2.71 -10.18
CA LEU A 85 4.68 3.03 -9.32
C LEU A 85 3.68 3.93 -10.05
N CYS A 86 2.41 3.83 -9.67
CA CYS A 86 1.30 4.58 -10.28
C CYS A 86 1.26 6.07 -9.89
N GLY A 87 1.93 6.46 -8.80
CA GLY A 87 1.91 7.81 -8.27
C GLY A 87 0.87 8.09 -7.18
N ASN A 88 0.00 7.11 -6.86
CA ASN A 88 -0.97 7.21 -5.76
C ASN A 88 -0.46 6.57 -4.44
N CYS A 89 0.81 6.18 -4.40
CA CYS A 89 1.41 5.58 -3.21
C CYS A 89 1.41 6.61 -2.07
N ALA A 90 0.99 6.19 -0.88
CA ALA A 90 0.76 7.02 0.31
C ALA A 90 -0.31 8.13 0.21
N GLY A 91 -1.12 8.19 -0.86
CA GLY A 91 -2.32 9.05 -0.96
C GLY A 91 -3.53 8.43 -0.25
N GLY A 92 -3.40 8.15 1.04
CA GLY A 92 -4.47 7.56 1.87
C GLY A 92 -4.48 6.03 1.99
N VAL A 93 -3.44 5.36 1.47
CA VAL A 93 -3.24 3.90 1.57
C VAL A 93 -1.96 3.60 2.35
N LEU A 94 -1.98 2.57 3.20
CA LEU A 94 -0.77 1.92 3.71
C LEU A 94 -0.89 0.40 3.61
N ALA A 95 0.26 -0.28 3.61
CA ALA A 95 0.33 -1.74 3.67
C ALA A 95 1.19 -2.17 4.87
N ILE A 96 0.78 -3.24 5.54
CA ILE A 96 1.48 -3.83 6.68
C ILE A 96 1.86 -5.27 6.32
N SER A 97 3.16 -5.58 6.46
CA SER A 97 3.72 -6.89 6.13
C SER A 97 3.50 -7.94 7.23
N PRO A 98 3.77 -9.24 6.95
CA PRO A 98 3.73 -10.28 7.98
C PRO A 98 4.68 -10.04 9.16
N ASN A 99 5.70 -9.19 8.97
CA ASN A 99 6.69 -8.82 9.99
C ASN A 99 6.38 -7.46 10.64
N GLY A 100 5.26 -6.83 10.30
CA GLY A 100 4.82 -5.55 10.85
C GLY A 100 5.39 -4.33 10.12
N GLU A 101 6.14 -4.49 9.05
CA GLU A 101 6.67 -3.36 8.28
C GLU A 101 5.51 -2.58 7.63
N ILE A 102 5.46 -1.28 7.90
CA ILE A 102 4.50 -0.35 7.32
C ILE A 102 5.12 0.25 6.07
N ARG A 103 4.35 0.28 4.98
CA ARG A 103 4.79 0.75 3.66
C ARG A 103 3.74 1.67 3.02
N PRO A 104 4.15 2.59 2.12
CA PRO A 104 3.26 3.51 1.40
C PRO A 104 2.17 2.84 0.54
N CYS A 105 2.42 1.60 0.15
CA CYS A 105 1.55 0.79 -0.70
C CYS A 105 2.12 -0.64 -0.69
N VAL A 106 1.30 -1.63 -1.01
CA VAL A 106 1.81 -2.97 -1.31
C VAL A 106 2.91 -2.92 -2.39
N PHE A 107 2.90 -1.90 -3.30
CA PHE A 107 3.77 -1.89 -4.49
C PHE A 107 5.14 -1.31 -4.21
N ALA A 108 5.30 -0.69 -3.04
CA ALA A 108 6.49 0.02 -2.62
C ALA A 108 7.17 -0.71 -1.45
N ARG A 109 7.40 -2.03 -1.58
CA ARG A 109 7.94 -2.86 -0.48
C ARG A 109 9.32 -2.41 0.02
N TRP A 110 10.10 -1.75 -0.83
CA TRP A 110 11.41 -1.22 -0.50
C TRP A 110 11.37 0.12 0.24
N ILE A 111 10.19 0.72 0.40
CA ILE A 111 10.00 1.97 1.15
C ILE A 111 9.39 1.62 2.51
N ALA A 112 10.24 1.55 3.52
CA ALA A 112 9.79 1.38 4.90
C ALA A 112 9.39 2.74 5.49
N VAL A 113 8.17 2.80 6.02
CA VAL A 113 7.62 3.94 6.76
C VAL A 113 7.72 3.72 8.26
N GLY A 114 7.93 2.48 8.70
CA GLY A 114 8.12 2.09 10.10
C GLY A 114 7.76 0.64 10.33
N ASN A 115 7.67 0.22 11.60
CA ASN A 115 7.24 -1.12 11.98
C ASN A 115 6.23 -1.10 13.14
N MET A 116 5.12 -1.81 12.99
CA MET A 116 4.03 -1.91 13.98
C MET A 116 4.43 -2.56 15.31
N ARG A 117 5.60 -3.19 15.37
CA ARG A 117 6.18 -3.73 16.61
C ARG A 117 6.99 -2.70 17.39
N GLU A 118 7.28 -1.53 16.80
CA GLU A 118 8.15 -0.49 17.37
C GLU A 118 7.37 0.75 17.80
N GLY A 119 6.08 0.83 17.47
CA GLY A 119 5.22 1.96 17.83
C GLY A 119 3.74 1.68 17.56
N SER A 120 2.90 2.70 17.77
CA SER A 120 1.48 2.66 17.40
C SER A 120 1.28 3.08 15.95
N LEU A 121 0.23 2.57 15.31
CA LEU A 121 -0.23 2.97 13.99
C LEU A 121 -0.40 4.48 13.91
N GLY A 122 -0.96 5.13 14.95
CA GLY A 122 -1.11 6.59 14.99
C GLY A 122 0.24 7.31 14.90
N SER A 123 1.24 6.89 15.69
CA SER A 123 2.57 7.50 15.68
C SER A 123 3.30 7.35 14.34
N LEU A 124 3.06 6.25 13.63
CA LEU A 124 3.68 5.96 12.34
C LEU A 124 2.93 6.62 11.17
N VAL A 125 1.59 6.70 11.27
CA VAL A 125 0.72 7.42 10.33
C VAL A 125 0.97 8.93 10.39
N PHE A 126 1.24 9.50 11.56
CA PHE A 126 1.54 10.94 11.68
C PHE A 126 3.05 11.22 11.82
N GLY A 127 3.88 10.20 11.65
CA GLY A 127 5.32 10.26 11.86
C GLY A 127 6.08 10.96 10.72
N ALA A 128 7.26 11.49 11.05
CA ALA A 128 8.13 12.17 10.09
C ALA A 128 8.65 11.25 8.97
N GLU A 129 8.78 9.96 9.25
CA GLU A 129 9.18 8.94 8.26
C GLU A 129 8.13 8.81 7.16
N ARG A 130 6.85 8.74 7.52
CA ARG A 130 5.75 8.73 6.55
C ARG A 130 5.71 10.01 5.73
N ALA A 131 5.81 11.16 6.38
CA ALA A 131 5.82 12.44 5.70
C ALA A 131 6.99 12.55 4.70
N SER A 132 8.17 12.03 5.07
CA SER A 132 9.35 12.00 4.21
C SER A 132 9.14 11.09 3.00
N ALA A 133 8.59 9.89 3.21
CA ALA A 133 8.26 8.96 2.14
C ALA A 133 7.19 9.53 1.19
N GLN A 134 6.14 10.17 1.73
CA GLN A 134 5.13 10.89 0.96
C GLN A 134 5.75 11.99 0.10
N GLU A 135 6.62 12.83 0.68
CA GLU A 135 7.25 13.93 -0.05
C GLU A 135 8.23 13.44 -1.12
N GLU A 136 8.98 12.35 -0.87
CA GLU A 136 9.84 11.74 -1.89
C GLU A 136 9.01 11.22 -3.08
N LEU A 137 7.95 10.46 -2.80
CA LEU A 137 7.03 9.95 -3.83
C LEU A 137 6.39 11.12 -4.59
N ARG A 138 5.86 12.12 -3.87
CA ARG A 138 5.24 13.31 -4.45
C ARG A 138 6.21 14.05 -5.37
N ARG A 139 7.46 14.27 -4.93
CA ARG A 139 8.50 14.91 -5.77
C ARG A 139 8.83 14.08 -7.01
N HIS A 140 8.95 12.76 -6.87
CA HIS A 140 9.23 11.88 -7.99
C HIS A 140 8.10 11.89 -9.04
N PHE A 141 6.84 11.97 -8.60
CA PHE A 141 5.69 11.98 -9.50
C PHE A 141 5.22 13.39 -9.91
N ALA A 142 5.78 14.46 -9.35
CA ALA A 142 5.36 15.85 -9.60
C ALA A 142 5.38 16.26 -11.08
N SER A 143 6.28 15.66 -11.88
CA SER A 143 6.40 15.93 -13.31
C SER A 143 5.48 15.07 -14.19
N ARG A 144 4.79 14.07 -13.61
CA ARG A 144 3.83 13.25 -14.35
C ARG A 144 2.54 14.03 -14.51
N THR A 145 2.06 14.13 -15.75
CA THR A 145 0.70 14.59 -16.01
C THR A 145 -0.27 13.69 -15.22
N PRO A 146 -1.16 14.26 -14.38
CA PRO A 146 -2.20 13.48 -13.74
C PRO A 146 -2.92 12.68 -14.80
N VAL A 147 -2.91 11.35 -14.68
CA VAL A 147 -3.71 10.52 -15.56
C VAL A 147 -5.16 10.90 -15.23
N GLY A 148 -5.88 11.41 -16.23
CA GLY A 148 -7.27 11.86 -16.06
C GLY A 148 -8.05 10.82 -15.28
N SER A 149 -8.91 11.29 -14.37
CA SER A 149 -9.58 10.47 -13.35
C SER A 149 -9.94 9.11 -13.91
N CYS A 150 -9.33 8.05 -13.36
CA CYS A 150 -9.99 6.75 -13.37
C CYS A 150 -11.42 6.99 -12.87
N SER A 151 -12.42 6.30 -13.46
CA SER A 151 -13.86 6.42 -13.16
C SER A 151 -14.12 6.84 -11.70
N PRO A 152 -15.16 7.60 -11.34
CA PRO A 152 -15.41 8.09 -9.97
C PRO A 152 -15.39 7.03 -8.84
N HIS A 153 -15.31 5.74 -9.15
CA HIS A 153 -15.09 4.61 -8.23
C HIS A 153 -13.60 4.21 -8.05
N CYS A 154 -12.70 4.86 -8.78
CA CYS A 154 -11.26 4.72 -8.81
C CYS A 154 -10.58 6.09 -8.62
N THR A 155 -11.25 7.02 -7.95
CA THR A 155 -10.70 8.33 -7.58
C THR A 155 -9.61 8.14 -6.54
N SER A 156 -8.50 8.87 -6.66
CA SER A 156 -7.43 9.26 -5.71
C SER A 156 -7.29 8.62 -4.30
N ASN A 157 -8.33 8.07 -3.69
CA ASN A 157 -8.34 7.30 -2.45
C ASN A 157 -8.73 5.82 -2.66
N ALA A 158 -9.03 5.42 -3.90
CA ALA A 158 -9.31 4.06 -4.27
C ALA A 158 -7.99 3.32 -4.16
N ALA A 159 -7.85 2.59 -3.05
CA ALA A 159 -6.73 1.70 -2.85
C ALA A 159 -6.45 0.92 -4.14
N CYS A 160 -5.16 0.81 -4.49
CA CYS A 160 -4.70 -0.06 -5.56
C CYS A 160 -5.08 -1.49 -5.21
N THR A 161 -6.33 -1.84 -5.46
CA THR A 161 -6.87 -3.15 -5.13
C THR A 161 -6.77 -4.04 -6.34
N PRO A 162 -6.60 -5.35 -6.15
CA PRO A 162 -6.62 -6.27 -7.27
C PRO A 162 -7.96 -6.32 -8.01
N ASP A 163 -9.02 -5.72 -7.43
CA ASP A 163 -10.35 -5.55 -8.01
C ASP A 163 -10.40 -4.35 -8.98
N CYS A 164 -9.35 -3.52 -9.05
CA CYS A 164 -9.18 -2.44 -10.03
C CYS A 164 -8.81 -2.96 -11.44
N ASN A 165 -9.42 -4.07 -11.87
CA ASN A 165 -9.35 -4.55 -13.25
C ASN A 165 -10.64 -5.30 -13.62
N PRO A 166 -11.39 -4.91 -14.68
CA PRO A 166 -11.14 -3.86 -15.67
C PRO A 166 -12.11 -2.67 -15.47
N SER A 167 -11.71 -1.64 -14.73
CA SER A 167 -12.61 -0.49 -14.47
C SER A 167 -12.08 0.87 -14.92
N CYS A 168 -10.89 0.92 -15.54
CA CYS A 168 -10.34 2.15 -16.10
C CYS A 168 -10.73 2.27 -17.58
N ILE A 169 -11.71 3.12 -17.88
CA ILE A 169 -12.11 3.51 -19.25
C ILE A 169 -11.89 5.02 -19.43
N PRO A 170 -11.25 5.49 -20.52
CA PRO A 170 -10.54 4.68 -21.52
C PRO A 170 -9.40 3.90 -20.84
N GLN A 171 -8.87 2.84 -21.48
CA GLN A 171 -7.78 2.00 -20.93
C GLN A 171 -6.59 2.87 -20.53
N ALA A 172 -6.67 3.42 -19.32
CA ALA A 172 -5.71 4.35 -18.81
C ALA A 172 -4.49 3.55 -18.41
N ARG A 173 -3.34 4.19 -18.56
CA ARG A 173 -1.97 3.70 -18.42
C ARG A 173 -1.63 3.23 -16.99
N CYS A 174 -2.52 2.51 -16.31
CA CYS A 174 -2.30 1.80 -15.07
C CYS A 174 -1.71 0.41 -15.38
N GLY A 175 -0.61 0.42 -16.12
CA GLY A 175 0.26 -0.72 -16.36
C GLY A 175 1.70 -0.21 -16.38
N PRO A 176 2.70 -1.06 -16.08
CA PRO A 176 4.10 -0.67 -16.18
C PRO A 176 4.39 -0.11 -17.58
N LYS A 177 5.23 0.94 -17.65
CA LYS A 177 5.64 1.51 -18.94
C LYS A 177 6.46 0.45 -19.68
N SER A 178 6.03 0.09 -20.89
CA SER A 178 6.73 -0.82 -21.81
C SER A 178 8.10 -0.28 -22.22
#